data_AF-A0A6A4HDQ9-F1
#
_entry.id   AF-A0A6A4HDQ9-F1
#
_cell.length_a   1.000
_cell.length_b   1.000
_cell.length_c   1.000
_cell.angle_alpha   90.00
_cell.angle_beta   90.00
_cell.angle_gamma   90.00
#
_symmetry.space_group_name_H-M   'P 1'
#
loop_
_entity.id
_entity.type
_entity.pdbx_description
1 polymer ?
#
loop_
_entity_poly.entity_id
_entity_poly.type
_entity_poly.pdbx_seq_one_letter_code
_entity_poly.pdbx_strand_id
1 'polypeptide(L)'
;STPATSSDPPDLNGTTTDTSNIVSTAQQVDQKSGASSDAPPDQPATITTITAIDGDLVNQTIPTTTSSRRGLYEIARRNDNYEQVFGGTGTGPNDRDAAIEGTAYLTYTVVSNSTYDVDDCLNYCDSVEGCVFANLYYEFENPLLDLVFSQGSNLKCVVYADVHSAVEKTNFGGQQLYPAPAPLNYIQQSTPQGYEKVFGPTGGANNAPGYMGFAFLDQYDVAACAALCDTRGADPVGGACQYFNIWRALVDGIPTTYTCSMYYLVADESTAVNYGQGDLVVTQSRGYARQNAIVDGGFEGYTCDSGADACSTSSYANWVGTSPPNGNFDASIFDDAKFAHSGHSVALLGSATNADTLSGTLAPAFPIKTEAGVSYTLQFFYSTSFTDEEADEASASLEIVWNGNPVDTITPGYQSQWVGYQTTVVAQGNDILHFVGSPAPAFVWIDDVSLLPLST
;
A
#
# COMPACT_ATOMS: atom_id res chain seq x y z
N SER A 1 29.48 -26.23 -10.14
CA SER A 1 28.22 -25.62 -9.72
C SER A 1 27.27 -25.56 -10.90
N THR A 2 26.32 -26.49 -10.92
CA THR A 2 24.99 -26.26 -11.48
C THR A 2 24.18 -25.58 -10.38
N PRO A 3 23.73 -24.33 -10.53
CA PRO A 3 23.05 -23.61 -9.46
C PRO A 3 21.69 -24.21 -9.13
N ALA A 4 21.10 -23.72 -8.03
CA ALA A 4 19.71 -23.96 -7.65
C ALA A 4 18.78 -23.91 -8.88
N THR A 5 18.05 -24.99 -9.16
CA THR A 5 17.29 -25.11 -10.42
C THR A 5 15.98 -24.34 -10.37
N SER A 6 16.09 -23.02 -10.55
CA SER A 6 14.99 -22.11 -10.92
C SER A 6 15.51 -21.05 -11.91
N SER A 7 16.34 -21.47 -12.87
CA SER A 7 16.77 -20.63 -14.00
C SER A 7 15.69 -20.47 -15.07
N ASP A 8 14.53 -21.13 -14.89
CA ASP A 8 13.29 -20.73 -15.53
C ASP A 8 12.80 -19.47 -14.77
N PRO A 9 12.57 -18.33 -15.45
CA PRO A 9 12.01 -17.14 -14.78
C PRO A 9 10.67 -17.48 -14.13
N PRO A 10 10.26 -16.79 -13.05
CA PRO A 10 9.05 -17.09 -12.28
C PRO A 10 7.87 -17.52 -13.17
N ASP A 11 7.31 -18.71 -12.92
CA ASP A 11 6.28 -19.26 -13.80
C ASP A 11 4.95 -18.53 -13.56
N LEU A 12 4.78 -17.40 -14.27
CA LEU A 12 3.60 -16.55 -14.18
C LEU A 12 2.35 -17.21 -14.80
N ASN A 13 2.43 -18.41 -15.40
CA ASN A 13 1.28 -19.11 -15.96
C ASN A 13 0.26 -19.46 -14.85
N GLY A 14 -0.94 -18.89 -14.95
CA GLY A 14 -1.98 -19.05 -13.93
C GLY A 14 -1.93 -18.02 -12.79
N THR A 15 -0.88 -17.17 -12.72
CA THR A 15 -0.81 -16.03 -11.78
C THR A 15 -1.61 -14.80 -12.26
N THR A 16 -2.47 -14.97 -13.27
CA THR A 16 -3.38 -13.95 -13.78
C THR A 16 -4.67 -13.90 -12.98
N THR A 17 -5.23 -12.71 -12.80
CA THR A 17 -6.47 -12.43 -12.06
C THR A 17 -7.62 -13.39 -12.39
N ASP A 18 -8.11 -14.15 -11.41
CA ASP A 18 -9.26 -15.05 -11.59
C ASP A 18 -10.59 -14.28 -11.64
N THR A 19 -10.86 -13.71 -12.81
CA THR A 19 -12.11 -12.99 -13.10
C THR A 19 -13.34 -13.87 -13.01
N SER A 20 -13.21 -15.20 -13.21
CA SER A 20 -14.33 -16.13 -13.23
C SER A 20 -14.83 -16.44 -11.83
N ASN A 21 -13.92 -16.71 -10.89
CA ASN A 21 -14.24 -16.88 -9.48
C ASN A 21 -14.86 -15.59 -8.90
N ILE A 22 -14.23 -14.43 -9.14
CA ILE A 22 -14.75 -13.10 -8.73
C ILE A 22 -16.20 -12.91 -9.22
N VAL A 23 -16.47 -13.11 -10.51
CA VAL A 23 -17.82 -12.92 -11.08
C VAL A 23 -18.83 -13.90 -10.47
N SER A 24 -18.44 -15.16 -10.31
CA SER A 24 -19.33 -16.18 -9.72
C SER A 24 -19.63 -15.93 -8.23
N THR A 25 -18.70 -15.30 -7.50
CA THR A 25 -18.88 -14.91 -6.10
C THR A 25 -19.74 -13.66 -5.98
N ALA A 26 -19.53 -12.66 -6.86
CA ALA A 26 -20.30 -11.41 -6.85
C ALA A 26 -21.80 -11.63 -7.08
N GLN A 27 -22.17 -12.69 -7.81
CA GLN A 27 -23.56 -13.10 -8.03
C GLN A 27 -24.22 -13.77 -6.79
N GLN A 28 -23.46 -14.06 -5.73
CA GLN A 28 -23.94 -14.75 -4.52
C GLN A 28 -24.08 -13.82 -3.29
N VAL A 29 -23.55 -12.59 -3.34
CA VAL A 29 -23.61 -11.63 -2.23
C VAL A 29 -24.74 -10.63 -2.46
N ASP A 30 -25.52 -10.32 -1.40
CA ASP A 30 -26.57 -9.30 -1.43
C ASP A 30 -26.37 -8.28 -0.30
N GLN A 31 -25.86 -7.08 -0.62
CA GLN A 31 -25.49 -6.02 0.32
C GLN A 31 -26.59 -4.93 0.47
N LYS A 32 -27.84 -5.19 0.07
CA LYS A 32 -28.87 -4.14 -0.11
C LYS A 32 -29.60 -3.68 1.16
N SER A 33 -29.10 -2.62 1.83
CA SER A 33 -29.91 -1.79 2.74
C SER A 33 -29.37 -0.35 2.90
N GLY A 34 -30.26 0.65 2.96
CA GLY A 34 -29.93 2.07 3.19
C GLY A 34 -31.08 2.83 3.87
N ALA A 35 -30.83 4.07 4.30
CA ALA A 35 -31.73 4.85 5.18
C ALA A 35 -32.88 5.59 4.45
N SER A 36 -33.87 6.08 5.23
CA SER A 36 -35.10 6.73 4.73
C SER A 36 -35.05 8.27 4.75
N SER A 37 -35.70 8.89 3.77
CA SER A 37 -35.38 10.24 3.25
C SER A 37 -36.02 11.46 3.94
N ASP A 38 -36.19 11.49 5.26
CA ASP A 38 -36.77 12.64 5.99
C ASP A 38 -36.18 12.80 7.42
N ALA A 39 -34.90 12.49 7.59
CA ALA A 39 -34.22 12.53 8.89
C ALA A 39 -33.77 13.97 9.28
N PRO A 40 -33.96 14.41 10.54
CA PRO A 40 -33.28 15.56 11.14
C PRO A 40 -31.76 15.32 11.30
N PRO A 41 -31.01 16.19 12.02
CA PRO A 41 -29.69 15.84 12.54
C PRO A 41 -29.77 15.20 13.95
N ASP A 42 -29.47 13.89 14.10
CA ASP A 42 -28.32 13.31 14.86
C ASP A 42 -28.34 11.74 15.04
N GLN A 43 -27.39 10.91 14.49
CA GLN A 43 -27.25 9.41 14.62
C GLN A 43 -25.83 8.86 14.25
N PRO A 44 -25.44 7.66 14.74
CA PRO A 44 -24.14 7.00 14.46
C PRO A 44 -24.03 6.18 13.14
N ALA A 45 -22.79 5.84 12.76
CA ALA A 45 -22.39 5.12 11.54
C ALA A 45 -22.14 3.59 11.70
N THR A 46 -21.85 2.91 10.58
CA THR A 46 -21.66 1.44 10.42
C THR A 46 -20.19 1.01 10.21
N ILE A 47 -19.90 -0.29 10.31
CA ILE A 47 -18.54 -0.90 10.27
C ILE A 47 -18.33 -1.66 8.95
N THR A 48 -17.15 -1.56 8.33
CA THR A 48 -16.74 -2.34 7.14
C THR A 48 -16.72 -3.84 7.40
N THR A 49 -17.40 -4.60 6.54
CA THR A 49 -17.54 -6.06 6.60
C THR A 49 -16.88 -6.72 5.39
N ILE A 50 -15.91 -7.62 5.64
CA ILE A 50 -15.47 -8.56 4.61
C ILE A 50 -16.61 -9.58 4.40
N THR A 51 -17.12 -9.65 3.17
CA THR A 51 -18.24 -10.52 2.77
C THR A 51 -17.81 -11.76 1.98
N ALA A 52 -16.60 -11.75 1.39
CA ALA A 52 -15.96 -12.94 0.82
C ALA A 52 -14.43 -12.79 0.79
N ILE A 53 -13.70 -13.91 0.85
CA ILE A 53 -12.26 -14.00 0.58
C ILE A 53 -12.03 -15.15 -0.40
N ASP A 54 -11.39 -14.88 -1.53
CA ASP A 54 -11.00 -15.84 -2.57
C ASP A 54 -12.13 -16.76 -3.12
N GLY A 55 -13.40 -16.40 -2.86
CA GLY A 55 -14.61 -17.14 -3.24
C GLY A 55 -15.41 -17.70 -2.06
N ASP A 56 -14.79 -17.88 -0.89
CA ASP A 56 -15.48 -18.30 0.32
C ASP A 56 -16.21 -17.12 0.98
N LEU A 57 -17.52 -17.27 1.19
CA LEU A 57 -18.34 -16.26 1.85
C LEU A 57 -18.02 -16.18 3.35
N VAL A 58 -17.72 -14.98 3.82
CA VAL A 58 -17.39 -14.68 5.23
C VAL A 58 -18.25 -13.54 5.77
N ASN A 59 -18.18 -13.32 7.08
CA ASN A 59 -18.78 -12.17 7.75
C ASN A 59 -17.82 -11.71 8.84
N GLN A 60 -16.72 -11.09 8.40
CA GLN A 60 -15.62 -10.67 9.26
C GLN A 60 -15.49 -9.15 9.18
N THR A 61 -15.79 -8.46 10.28
CA THR A 61 -15.54 -7.02 10.40
C THR A 61 -14.05 -6.76 10.56
N ILE A 62 -13.49 -5.80 9.83
CA ILE A 62 -12.17 -5.24 10.13
C ILE A 62 -12.35 -4.19 11.24
N PRO A 63 -11.75 -4.32 12.43
CA PRO A 63 -11.90 -3.33 13.49
C PRO A 63 -11.02 -2.12 13.18
N THR A 64 -11.63 -0.97 12.85
CA THR A 64 -10.93 0.31 12.86
C THR A 64 -10.46 0.63 14.30
N THR A 65 -9.19 1.01 14.44
CA THR A 65 -8.42 0.98 15.70
C THR A 65 -8.71 2.15 16.64
N THR A 66 -9.99 2.32 17.01
CA THR A 66 -10.47 3.38 17.91
C THR A 66 -9.87 3.28 19.32
N SER A 67 -9.01 4.24 19.69
CA SER A 67 -8.27 4.19 20.96
C SER A 67 -9.15 4.55 22.17
N SER A 68 -9.32 3.64 23.13
CA SER A 68 -10.17 3.88 24.29
C SER A 68 -9.50 4.82 25.31
N ARG A 69 -10.15 5.93 25.69
CA ARG A 69 -9.82 6.69 26.90
C ARG A 69 -11.06 6.99 27.75
N ARG A 70 -10.95 6.77 29.07
CA ARG A 70 -11.95 7.16 30.07
C ARG A 70 -11.44 8.39 30.82
N GLY A 71 -12.05 9.54 30.56
CA GLY A 71 -11.88 10.80 31.29
C GLY A 71 -13.22 11.53 31.30
N LEU A 72 -13.72 11.88 32.48
CA LEU A 72 -15.13 12.28 32.67
C LEU A 72 -15.35 13.78 32.45
N TYR A 73 -16.31 14.11 31.57
CA TYR A 73 -16.96 15.43 31.39
C TYR A 73 -16.02 16.64 31.26
N GLU A 74 -15.81 17.25 30.09
CA GLU A 74 -16.65 17.28 28.88
C GLU A 74 -16.22 16.26 27.80
N ILE A 75 -17.18 15.73 27.03
CA ILE A 75 -16.86 14.83 25.91
C ILE A 75 -16.60 15.68 24.67
N ALA A 76 -15.38 16.21 24.58
CA ALA A 76 -14.79 16.49 23.29
C ALA A 76 -14.65 15.15 22.56
N ARG A 77 -15.58 14.88 21.62
CA ARG A 77 -15.36 13.82 20.65
C ARG A 77 -14.22 14.23 19.72
N ARG A 78 -13.65 13.22 19.08
CA ARG A 78 -12.37 13.30 18.40
C ARG A 78 -12.55 12.71 17.01
N ASN A 79 -11.88 13.30 16.03
CA ASN A 79 -12.13 13.07 14.61
C ASN A 79 -11.85 11.67 14.05
N ASP A 80 -11.39 10.78 14.93
CA ASP A 80 -10.96 9.39 14.73
C ASP A 80 -12.02 8.47 14.05
N ASN A 81 -13.19 8.98 13.62
CA ASN A 81 -14.32 8.25 13.04
C ASN A 81 -14.48 8.37 11.50
N TYR A 82 -13.81 9.31 10.82
CA TYR A 82 -14.00 9.54 9.37
C TYR A 82 -12.68 9.55 8.58
N GLU A 83 -12.64 8.84 7.45
CA GLU A 83 -11.54 8.90 6.48
C GLU A 83 -11.70 10.10 5.52
N GLN A 84 -10.60 10.77 5.16
CA GLN A 84 -10.61 11.73 4.06
C GLN A 84 -10.58 11.03 2.69
N VAL A 85 -11.70 10.41 2.36
CA VAL A 85 -12.02 9.78 1.07
C VAL A 85 -11.74 10.66 -0.17
N PHE A 86 -11.80 11.99 -0.04
CA PHE A 86 -11.20 12.96 -0.98
C PHE A 86 -11.12 14.40 -0.40
N GLY A 87 -10.49 15.32 -1.14
CA GLY A 87 -10.75 16.77 -1.07
C GLY A 87 -10.75 17.50 -2.45
N GLY A 88 -9.63 18.01 -2.97
CA GLY A 88 -9.50 18.85 -4.18
C GLY A 88 -8.20 19.67 -4.29
N THR A 89 -7.87 20.29 -5.41
CA THR A 89 -6.47 20.58 -5.86
C THR A 89 -5.33 21.10 -4.94
N GLY A 90 -5.50 21.74 -3.75
CA GLY A 90 -4.33 22.16 -2.93
C GLY A 90 -4.61 23.17 -1.80
N THR A 91 -4.04 24.38 -1.84
CA THR A 91 -4.50 25.61 -1.12
C THR A 91 -3.98 26.92 -1.76
N GLY A 92 -3.31 26.84 -2.90
CA GLY A 92 -2.70 27.96 -3.61
C GLY A 92 -3.70 28.90 -4.29
N PRO A 93 -3.27 30.09 -4.72
CA PRO A 93 -4.16 31.12 -5.29
C PRO A 93 -4.84 30.68 -6.58
N ASN A 94 -4.25 29.72 -7.32
CA ASN A 94 -4.77 29.14 -8.55
C ASN A 94 -5.45 27.78 -8.33
N ASP A 95 -5.38 27.21 -7.13
CA ASP A 95 -5.91 25.89 -6.83
C ASP A 95 -7.43 26.02 -6.77
N ARG A 96 -8.10 25.42 -7.75
CA ARG A 96 -9.55 25.48 -7.93
C ARG A 96 -10.11 24.08 -7.97
N ASP A 97 -11.26 23.92 -7.35
CA ASP A 97 -12.00 22.67 -7.32
C ASP A 97 -13.46 22.93 -6.94
N ALA A 98 -14.26 21.86 -6.95
CA ALA A 98 -15.70 21.85 -6.70
C ALA A 98 -16.11 21.11 -5.42
N ALA A 99 -17.30 21.44 -4.93
CA ALA A 99 -18.03 20.73 -3.89
C ALA A 99 -18.97 19.66 -4.46
N ILE A 100 -19.45 18.76 -3.61
CA ILE A 100 -20.29 17.61 -3.98
C ILE A 100 -21.72 18.01 -4.36
N GLU A 101 -22.14 17.54 -5.53
CA GLU A 101 -23.50 17.57 -6.07
C GLU A 101 -24.10 16.14 -6.07
N GLY A 102 -24.10 15.51 -4.90
CA GLY A 102 -24.45 14.10 -4.70
C GLY A 102 -25.88 13.85 -4.22
N THR A 103 -26.30 12.58 -4.26
CA THR A 103 -27.52 12.05 -3.63
C THR A 103 -27.42 12.04 -2.09
N ALA A 104 -28.47 11.62 -1.39
CA ALA A 104 -28.46 11.40 0.07
C ALA A 104 -27.97 12.57 0.96
N TYR A 105 -28.00 13.80 0.45
CA TYR A 105 -27.75 15.02 1.24
C TYR A 105 -28.59 15.04 2.52
N LEU A 106 -27.96 15.39 3.64
CA LEU A 106 -28.61 15.56 4.95
C LEU A 106 -28.78 17.05 5.28
N THR A 107 -27.66 17.77 5.47
CA THR A 107 -27.63 19.16 5.97
C THR A 107 -26.24 19.79 5.77
N TYR A 108 -25.98 20.97 6.33
CA TYR A 108 -24.66 21.60 6.38
C TYR A 108 -24.49 22.52 7.60
N THR A 109 -23.25 22.85 7.93
CA THR A 109 -22.87 23.89 8.91
C THR A 109 -21.71 24.75 8.42
N VAL A 110 -21.31 25.72 9.23
CA VAL A 110 -20.15 26.61 9.04
C VAL A 110 -19.23 26.50 10.25
N VAL A 111 -17.95 26.22 10.00
CA VAL A 111 -16.92 25.89 11.01
C VAL A 111 -15.82 26.95 11.04
N SER A 112 -14.90 26.90 12.01
CA SER A 112 -13.78 27.87 12.06
C SER A 112 -12.91 27.82 10.79
N ASN A 113 -12.46 28.96 10.27
CA ASN A 113 -11.47 29.04 9.17
C ASN A 113 -10.08 29.54 9.61
N SER A 114 -9.83 29.74 10.91
CA SER A 114 -8.50 30.10 11.42
C SER A 114 -7.45 29.01 11.17
N THR A 115 -7.94 27.79 10.98
CA THR A 115 -7.28 26.57 10.52
C THR A 115 -8.19 25.93 9.46
N TYR A 116 -7.71 24.93 8.72
CA TYR A 116 -8.62 24.07 7.94
C TYR A 116 -9.27 23.10 8.94
N ASP A 117 -10.37 23.53 9.54
CA ASP A 117 -10.96 22.90 10.72
C ASP A 117 -11.81 21.68 10.37
N VAL A 118 -11.09 20.60 10.05
CA VAL A 118 -11.67 19.25 9.90
C VAL A 118 -12.33 18.80 11.21
N ASP A 119 -11.81 19.24 12.36
CA ASP A 119 -12.28 18.87 13.69
C ASP A 119 -13.70 19.39 13.97
N ASP A 120 -13.98 20.68 13.79
CA ASP A 120 -15.35 21.19 13.92
C ASP A 120 -16.32 20.59 12.87
N CYS A 121 -15.84 20.25 11.66
CA CYS A 121 -16.70 19.71 10.59
C CYS A 121 -17.10 18.26 10.83
N LEU A 122 -16.14 17.41 11.12
CA LEU A 122 -16.43 16.01 11.42
C LEU A 122 -17.16 15.88 12.75
N ASN A 123 -16.90 16.72 13.77
CA ASN A 123 -17.76 16.78 14.97
C ASN A 123 -19.23 17.15 14.67
N TYR A 124 -19.51 17.93 13.61
CA TYR A 124 -20.89 18.16 13.16
C TYR A 124 -21.47 16.93 12.46
N CYS A 125 -20.68 16.19 11.66
CA CYS A 125 -21.15 14.92 11.10
C CYS A 125 -21.38 13.87 12.21
N ASP A 126 -20.50 13.82 13.20
CA ASP A 126 -20.58 12.98 14.40
C ASP A 126 -21.77 13.35 15.33
N SER A 127 -22.43 14.48 15.04
CA SER A 127 -23.81 14.75 15.46
C SER A 127 -24.80 14.10 14.47
N VAL A 128 -24.93 14.63 13.24
CA VAL A 128 -26.02 14.52 12.24
C VAL A 128 -26.57 13.10 11.90
N GLU A 129 -27.86 12.98 11.51
CA GLU A 129 -28.55 11.67 11.42
C GLU A 129 -28.15 10.82 10.21
N GLY A 130 -27.43 9.72 10.47
CA GLY A 130 -26.94 8.82 9.43
C GLY A 130 -25.74 9.42 8.69
N CYS A 131 -25.02 10.34 9.31
CA CYS A 131 -23.92 11.07 8.68
C CYS A 131 -22.68 10.19 8.52
N VAL A 132 -22.52 9.63 7.32
CA VAL A 132 -21.35 8.81 6.92
C VAL A 132 -20.35 9.62 6.10
N PHE A 133 -20.71 10.84 5.69
CA PHE A 133 -19.90 11.63 4.77
C PHE A 133 -19.96 13.13 5.07
N ALA A 134 -18.80 13.80 5.08
CA ALA A 134 -18.68 15.26 5.18
C ALA A 134 -17.77 15.84 4.08
N ASN A 135 -18.33 16.69 3.22
CA ASN A 135 -17.56 17.53 2.31
C ASN A 135 -17.23 18.85 3.02
N LEU A 136 -16.03 18.93 3.59
CA LEU A 136 -15.45 20.19 4.06
C LEU A 136 -14.84 20.96 2.88
N TYR A 137 -15.13 22.25 2.78
CA TYR A 137 -14.54 23.11 1.75
C TYR A 137 -14.63 24.61 2.04
N TYR A 138 -13.68 25.39 1.53
CA TYR A 138 -13.81 26.85 1.51
C TYR A 138 -14.83 27.28 0.44
N GLU A 139 -15.69 28.25 0.76
CA GLU A 139 -16.63 28.87 -0.17
C GLU A 139 -16.46 30.40 -0.12
N PHE A 140 -15.39 30.89 -0.73
CA PHE A 140 -15.04 32.31 -0.78
C PHE A 140 -16.14 33.21 -1.38
N GLU A 141 -16.23 34.46 -0.94
CA GLU A 141 -17.07 35.50 -1.55
C GLU A 141 -18.59 35.24 -1.45
N ASN A 142 -19.02 34.60 -0.36
CA ASN A 142 -20.42 34.43 0.02
C ASN A 142 -20.75 35.31 1.24
N PRO A 143 -21.53 36.41 1.10
CA PRO A 143 -21.75 37.37 2.17
C PRO A 143 -22.53 36.83 3.38
N LEU A 144 -23.21 35.68 3.28
CA LEU A 144 -23.81 35.04 4.45
C LEU A 144 -22.74 34.37 5.32
N LEU A 145 -21.80 33.66 4.69
CA LEU A 145 -20.67 32.99 5.35
C LEU A 145 -19.67 34.02 5.90
N ASP A 146 -19.28 34.97 5.04
CA ASP A 146 -18.26 35.98 5.34
C ASP A 146 -18.69 36.99 6.43
N LEU A 147 -19.98 37.34 6.52
CA LEU A 147 -20.44 38.53 7.28
C LEU A 147 -21.65 38.32 8.22
N VAL A 148 -22.40 37.20 8.12
CA VAL A 148 -23.68 37.04 8.84
C VAL A 148 -23.66 35.91 9.86
N PHE A 149 -23.01 34.78 9.58
CA PHE A 149 -22.81 33.75 10.61
C PHE A 149 -21.80 34.22 11.67
N SER A 150 -22.09 33.94 12.94
CA SER A 150 -21.29 34.35 14.11
C SER A 150 -19.83 33.89 14.09
N GLN A 151 -19.54 32.85 13.31
CA GLN A 151 -18.22 32.26 13.10
C GLN A 151 -17.31 33.13 12.20
N GLY A 152 -17.87 34.03 11.39
CA GLY A 152 -17.10 34.91 10.49
C GLY A 152 -16.23 34.13 9.48
N SER A 153 -16.75 33.01 8.98
CA SER A 153 -15.96 31.97 8.32
C SER A 153 -16.56 31.55 6.99
N ASN A 154 -15.68 31.38 6.01
CA ASN A 154 -15.99 30.81 4.70
C ASN A 154 -15.70 29.30 4.61
N LEU A 155 -15.32 28.62 5.71
CA LEU A 155 -15.10 27.18 5.74
C LEU A 155 -16.41 26.45 6.05
N LYS A 156 -16.91 25.71 5.08
CA LYS A 156 -18.26 25.15 5.05
C LYS A 156 -18.21 23.62 5.07
N CYS A 157 -19.04 23.01 5.89
CA CYS A 157 -19.11 21.58 6.09
C CYS A 157 -20.48 21.07 5.64
N VAL A 158 -20.55 20.36 4.51
CA VAL A 158 -21.81 19.81 3.96
C VAL A 158 -21.81 18.30 4.18
N VAL A 159 -22.94 17.73 4.60
CA VAL A 159 -23.01 16.35 5.10
C VAL A 159 -24.12 15.50 4.48
N TYR A 160 -23.85 14.20 4.34
CA TYR A 160 -24.62 13.26 3.52
C TYR A 160 -24.69 11.86 4.18
N ALA A 161 -25.75 11.11 3.83
CA ALA A 161 -26.02 9.73 4.26
C ALA A 161 -25.57 8.66 3.24
N ASP A 162 -24.71 9.04 2.30
CA ASP A 162 -24.06 8.16 1.32
C ASP A 162 -22.62 8.63 1.12
N VAL A 163 -21.73 7.72 0.70
CA VAL A 163 -20.29 8.00 0.62
C VAL A 163 -19.93 8.47 -0.79
N HIS A 164 -19.80 9.78 -0.93
CA HIS A 164 -19.49 10.43 -2.20
C HIS A 164 -18.04 10.31 -2.62
N SER A 165 -17.80 10.49 -3.92
CA SER A 165 -16.49 10.43 -4.54
C SER A 165 -16.08 11.76 -5.17
N ALA A 166 -14.79 11.93 -5.43
CA ALA A 166 -14.27 13.12 -6.10
C ALA A 166 -14.82 13.35 -7.54
N VAL A 167 -15.59 12.40 -8.08
CA VAL A 167 -16.26 12.49 -9.39
C VAL A 167 -17.54 13.34 -9.30
N GLU A 168 -18.21 13.38 -8.16
CA GLU A 168 -19.43 14.15 -7.92
C GLU A 168 -19.16 15.62 -7.56
N LYS A 169 -17.90 16.04 -7.65
CA LYS A 169 -17.47 17.42 -7.45
C LYS A 169 -17.72 18.24 -8.72
N THR A 170 -18.97 18.63 -8.92
CA THR A 170 -19.41 19.46 -10.06
C THR A 170 -19.83 20.87 -9.66
N ASN A 171 -20.04 21.15 -8.37
CA ASN A 171 -20.37 22.49 -7.89
C ASN A 171 -19.11 23.36 -7.69
N PHE A 172 -18.66 24.01 -8.75
CA PHE A 172 -17.55 24.98 -8.75
C PHE A 172 -17.96 26.40 -8.26
N GLY A 173 -19.17 26.59 -7.72
CA GLY A 173 -19.71 27.93 -7.43
C GLY A 173 -20.11 28.69 -8.72
N GLY A 174 -19.68 29.94 -8.85
CA GLY A 174 -19.95 30.81 -10.00
C GLY A 174 -21.10 31.81 -9.82
N GLN A 175 -21.58 32.07 -8.59
CA GLN A 175 -22.72 32.97 -8.34
C GLN A 175 -22.29 34.38 -7.90
N GLN A 176 -22.92 35.43 -8.46
CA GLN A 176 -22.70 36.82 -8.06
C GLN A 176 -23.46 37.11 -6.75
N LEU A 177 -22.87 36.76 -5.60
CA LEU A 177 -23.53 36.87 -4.29
C LEU A 177 -23.33 38.25 -3.63
N TYR A 178 -22.15 38.85 -3.79
CA TYR A 178 -21.95 40.28 -3.48
C TYR A 178 -22.47 41.18 -4.61
N PRO A 179 -22.87 42.43 -4.31
CA PRO A 179 -23.13 43.44 -5.33
C PRO A 179 -21.90 43.64 -6.25
N ALA A 180 -22.13 43.73 -7.55
CA ALA A 180 -21.09 44.03 -8.53
C ALA A 180 -20.37 45.35 -8.16
N PRO A 181 -19.03 45.43 -8.27
CA PRO A 181 -18.16 44.61 -9.14
C PRO A 181 -17.33 43.51 -8.43
N ALA A 182 -17.86 42.85 -7.40
CA ALA A 182 -17.16 41.72 -6.74
C ALA A 182 -17.15 40.41 -7.58
N PRO A 183 -16.25 39.42 -7.31
CA PRO A 183 -16.11 38.15 -8.06
C PRO A 183 -17.04 36.94 -7.63
N LEU A 184 -16.53 35.67 -7.65
CA LEU A 184 -17.22 34.35 -7.53
C LEU A 184 -16.33 33.22 -6.79
N ASN A 185 -16.89 32.05 -6.36
CA ASN A 185 -16.50 31.01 -5.29
C ASN A 185 -15.68 29.65 -5.64
N TYR A 186 -14.95 28.86 -4.72
CA TYR A 186 -14.03 27.61 -4.99
C TYR A 186 -13.30 26.70 -3.81
N ILE A 187 -12.87 25.37 -3.98
CA ILE A 187 -12.57 24.18 -2.98
C ILE A 187 -11.19 23.27 -2.97
N GLN A 188 -10.76 22.36 -1.96
CA GLN A 188 -9.41 21.58 -1.74
C GLN A 188 -9.18 20.11 -0.95
N GLN A 189 -7.95 19.38 -0.76
CA GLN A 189 -7.44 17.84 -0.81
C GLN A 189 -6.87 16.86 0.36
N SER A 190 -6.68 15.49 0.13
CA SER A 190 -5.59 14.48 0.64
C SER A 190 -5.44 12.98 0.03
N THR A 191 -4.73 11.97 0.66
CA THR A 191 -4.37 10.54 0.21
C THR A 191 -3.82 9.55 1.33
N PRO A 192 -3.89 8.18 1.26
CA PRO A 192 -3.43 7.21 2.31
C PRO A 192 -1.90 7.01 2.57
N GLN A 193 -1.54 6.42 3.72
CA GLN A 193 -0.14 6.17 4.17
C GLN A 193 0.45 4.85 3.64
N GLY A 194 1.78 4.81 3.41
CA GLY A 194 2.54 3.60 3.02
C GLY A 194 2.32 3.11 1.59
N TYR A 195 1.36 3.71 0.88
CA TYR A 195 0.98 3.39 -0.49
C TYR A 195 0.99 4.65 -1.36
N GLU A 196 1.36 4.49 -2.63
CA GLU A 196 1.16 5.49 -3.66
C GLU A 196 0.09 5.05 -4.67
N LYS A 197 -0.68 6.00 -5.18
CA LYS A 197 -1.72 5.75 -6.17
C LYS A 197 -1.10 5.73 -7.57
N VAL A 198 -1.08 4.56 -8.20
CA VAL A 198 -0.54 4.34 -9.55
C VAL A 198 -1.47 4.88 -10.64
N PHE A 199 -2.79 4.64 -10.54
CA PHE A 199 -3.72 5.10 -11.58
C PHE A 199 -5.17 5.36 -11.11
N GLY A 200 -5.97 5.94 -12.00
CA GLY A 200 -7.44 5.93 -11.95
C GLY A 200 -8.11 7.17 -11.31
N PRO A 201 -9.44 7.17 -11.13
CA PRO A 201 -10.36 6.05 -11.39
C PRO A 201 -10.56 5.73 -12.88
N THR A 202 -10.66 4.45 -13.22
CA THR A 202 -11.01 3.94 -14.56
C THR A 202 -12.24 3.02 -14.52
N GLY A 203 -12.64 2.51 -15.69
CA GLY A 203 -13.66 1.45 -15.82
C GLY A 203 -13.10 0.03 -15.89
N GLY A 204 -11.78 -0.17 -15.78
CA GLY A 204 -11.14 -1.48 -15.95
C GLY A 204 -10.31 -1.89 -14.74
N ALA A 205 -10.48 -3.12 -14.28
CA ALA A 205 -9.67 -3.75 -13.25
C ALA A 205 -8.42 -4.37 -13.86
N ASN A 206 -7.39 -4.56 -13.05
CA ASN A 206 -6.15 -5.22 -13.49
C ASN A 206 -6.42 -6.69 -13.84
N ASN A 207 -5.89 -7.10 -14.99
CA ASN A 207 -5.61 -8.49 -15.30
C ASN A 207 -4.10 -8.62 -15.51
N ALA A 208 -3.40 -8.85 -14.41
CA ALA A 208 -1.95 -8.75 -14.30
C ALA A 208 -1.36 -10.05 -13.71
N PRO A 209 -0.09 -10.37 -13.98
CA PRO A 209 0.61 -11.47 -13.32
C PRO A 209 0.86 -11.19 -11.83
N GLY A 210 1.22 -12.24 -11.09
CA GLY A 210 1.51 -12.15 -9.65
C GLY A 210 0.29 -11.95 -8.76
N TYR A 211 -0.89 -12.36 -9.23
CA TYR A 211 -2.17 -12.29 -8.50
C TYR A 211 -2.18 -13.18 -7.25
N MET A 212 -2.53 -12.60 -6.11
CA MET A 212 -2.59 -13.23 -4.78
C MET A 212 -4.02 -13.47 -4.28
N GLY A 213 -5.02 -13.40 -5.17
CA GLY A 213 -6.43 -13.54 -4.80
C GLY A 213 -7.15 -12.21 -4.56
N PHE A 214 -8.36 -12.30 -3.99
CA PHE A 214 -9.26 -11.16 -3.80
C PHE A 214 -10.04 -11.21 -2.48
N ALA A 215 -10.56 -10.06 -2.07
CA ALA A 215 -11.56 -9.95 -1.01
C ALA A 215 -12.72 -9.05 -1.46
N PHE A 216 -13.89 -9.25 -0.87
CA PHE A 216 -15.08 -8.41 -1.07
C PHE A 216 -15.40 -7.61 0.18
N LEU A 217 -15.51 -6.29 -0.01
CA LEU A 217 -15.91 -5.30 0.98
C LEU A 217 -17.36 -4.86 0.70
N ASP A 218 -18.04 -4.39 1.74
CA ASP A 218 -19.38 -3.78 1.66
C ASP A 218 -19.36 -2.27 1.33
N GLN A 219 -18.20 -1.62 1.42
CA GLN A 219 -17.98 -0.23 1.01
C GLN A 219 -16.66 -0.05 0.23
N TYR A 220 -16.52 1.07 -0.49
CA TYR A 220 -15.28 1.42 -1.22
C TYR A 220 -14.23 1.92 -0.21
N ASP A 221 -13.52 0.98 0.40
CA ASP A 221 -12.62 1.23 1.53
C ASP A 221 -11.18 0.92 1.11
N VAL A 222 -10.40 1.99 0.84
CA VAL A 222 -9.03 1.87 0.35
C VAL A 222 -8.08 1.44 1.48
N ALA A 223 -8.33 1.90 2.71
CA ALA A 223 -7.56 1.53 3.88
C ALA A 223 -7.76 0.05 4.24
N ALA A 224 -8.99 -0.47 4.19
CA ALA A 224 -9.27 -1.90 4.36
C ALA A 224 -8.57 -2.76 3.29
N CYS A 225 -8.54 -2.32 2.03
CA CYS A 225 -7.84 -3.04 0.97
C CYS A 225 -6.30 -2.99 1.14
N ALA A 226 -5.75 -1.88 1.64
CA ALA A 226 -4.35 -1.78 2.05
C ALA A 226 -4.02 -2.75 3.21
N ALA A 227 -4.82 -2.75 4.27
CA ALA A 227 -4.65 -3.67 5.42
C ALA A 227 -4.78 -5.15 5.02
N LEU A 228 -5.63 -5.48 4.06
CA LEU A 228 -5.74 -6.82 3.47
C LEU A 228 -4.50 -7.19 2.65
N CYS A 229 -3.91 -6.26 1.90
CA CYS A 229 -2.63 -6.48 1.22
C CYS A 229 -1.48 -6.64 2.23
N ASP A 230 -1.39 -5.76 3.24
CA ASP A 230 -0.38 -5.83 4.30
C ASP A 230 -0.38 -7.14 5.09
N THR A 231 -1.55 -7.77 5.24
CA THR A 231 -1.75 -9.03 5.99
C THR A 231 -1.93 -10.27 5.10
N ARG A 232 -1.98 -10.12 3.78
CA ARG A 232 -2.00 -11.24 2.83
C ARG A 232 -0.68 -12.01 2.94
N GLY A 233 -0.78 -13.29 3.30
CA GLY A 233 0.38 -14.17 3.43
C GLY A 233 1.21 -14.22 2.15
N ALA A 234 2.53 -14.35 2.31
CA ALA A 234 3.48 -14.33 1.21
C ALA A 234 3.16 -15.41 0.15
N ASP A 235 3.23 -15.03 -1.12
CA ASP A 235 3.28 -15.99 -2.22
C ASP A 235 4.64 -16.72 -2.20
N PRO A 236 4.68 -18.05 -2.42
CA PRO A 236 5.94 -18.82 -2.37
C PRO A 236 6.99 -18.41 -3.41
N VAL A 237 6.59 -17.74 -4.50
CA VAL A 237 7.46 -17.24 -5.57
C VAL A 237 7.59 -15.72 -5.51
N GLY A 238 6.52 -15.01 -5.11
CA GLY A 238 6.45 -13.55 -5.18
C GLY A 238 6.70 -12.76 -3.89
N GLY A 239 6.61 -13.41 -2.73
CA GLY A 239 6.70 -12.74 -1.43
C GLY A 239 5.41 -12.01 -1.05
N ALA A 240 5.53 -10.95 -0.24
CA ALA A 240 4.40 -10.16 0.25
C ALA A 240 3.61 -9.47 -0.88
N CYS A 241 2.37 -9.10 -0.59
CA CYS A 241 1.61 -8.18 -1.43
C CYS A 241 2.33 -6.81 -1.50
N GLN A 242 2.63 -6.39 -2.74
CA GLN A 242 3.28 -5.12 -3.07
C GLN A 242 2.31 -4.16 -3.77
N TYR A 243 1.13 -4.64 -4.17
CA TYR A 243 0.18 -3.87 -4.97
C TYR A 243 -1.25 -4.36 -4.80
N PHE A 244 -2.21 -3.45 -4.86
CA PHE A 244 -3.63 -3.80 -4.96
C PHE A 244 -4.38 -2.94 -5.97
N ASN A 245 -5.44 -3.53 -6.52
CA ASN A 245 -6.42 -2.85 -7.35
C ASN A 245 -7.81 -2.97 -6.69
N ILE A 246 -8.37 -1.83 -6.29
CA ILE A 246 -9.73 -1.74 -5.71
C ILE A 246 -10.71 -1.17 -6.74
N TRP A 247 -11.86 -1.83 -6.88
CA TRP A 247 -12.89 -1.49 -7.86
C TRP A 247 -14.29 -1.91 -7.41
N ARG A 248 -15.32 -1.24 -7.93
CA ARG A 248 -16.73 -1.53 -7.63
C ARG A 248 -17.37 -2.41 -8.71
N ALA A 249 -17.94 -3.54 -8.30
CA ALA A 249 -18.75 -4.40 -9.14
C ALA A 249 -20.20 -3.86 -9.21
N LEU A 250 -20.66 -3.58 -10.44
CA LEU A 250 -22.09 -3.45 -10.73
C LEU A 250 -22.58 -4.80 -11.28
N VAL A 251 -23.71 -5.32 -10.82
CA VAL A 251 -24.43 -6.45 -11.44
C VAL A 251 -25.82 -5.96 -11.83
N ASP A 252 -26.24 -6.19 -13.08
CA ASP A 252 -27.45 -5.56 -13.67
C ASP A 252 -27.44 -4.01 -13.56
N GLY A 253 -26.24 -3.41 -13.48
CA GLY A 253 -26.05 -1.98 -13.22
C GLY A 253 -26.18 -1.54 -11.75
N ILE A 254 -26.47 -2.46 -10.84
CA ILE A 254 -26.64 -2.20 -9.40
C ILE A 254 -25.30 -2.44 -8.66
N PRO A 255 -24.78 -1.49 -7.86
CA PRO A 255 -23.66 -1.75 -6.95
C PRO A 255 -23.93 -2.96 -6.06
N THR A 256 -23.06 -3.97 -6.14
CA THR A 256 -23.28 -5.29 -5.52
C THR A 256 -22.15 -5.70 -4.57
N THR A 257 -20.91 -5.29 -4.86
CA THR A 257 -19.75 -5.49 -3.98
C THR A 257 -18.57 -4.59 -4.40
N TYR A 258 -17.59 -4.43 -3.52
CA TYR A 258 -16.32 -3.77 -3.78
C TYR A 258 -15.18 -4.80 -3.72
N THR A 259 -14.50 -5.00 -4.84
CA THR A 259 -13.44 -6.01 -4.98
C THR A 259 -12.09 -5.38 -4.68
N CYS A 260 -11.37 -5.97 -3.74
CA CYS A 260 -9.95 -5.74 -3.48
C CYS A 260 -9.15 -6.89 -4.11
N SER A 261 -8.45 -6.64 -5.22
CA SER A 261 -7.57 -7.63 -5.88
C SER A 261 -6.11 -7.37 -5.50
N MET A 262 -5.42 -8.36 -4.97
CA MET A 262 -4.06 -8.24 -4.41
C MET A 262 -3.01 -8.88 -5.33
N TYR A 263 -1.79 -8.32 -5.37
CA TYR A 263 -0.70 -8.78 -6.22
C TYR A 263 0.67 -8.60 -5.53
N TYR A 264 1.60 -9.53 -5.79
CA TYR A 264 3.00 -9.39 -5.36
C TYR A 264 3.86 -8.60 -6.37
N LEU A 265 3.40 -8.48 -7.63
CA LEU A 265 4.00 -7.59 -8.63
C LEU A 265 3.22 -6.26 -8.69
N VAL A 266 3.94 -5.15 -8.83
CA VAL A 266 3.35 -3.83 -9.07
C VAL A 266 2.81 -3.74 -10.50
N ALA A 267 1.55 -3.36 -10.65
CA ALA A 267 0.87 -3.24 -11.94
C ALA A 267 0.35 -1.81 -12.20
N ASP A 268 0.18 -1.45 -13.47
CA ASP A 268 -0.22 -0.11 -13.90
C ASP A 268 -1.55 -0.10 -14.69
N GLU A 269 -1.92 1.07 -15.23
CA GLU A 269 -3.14 1.24 -16.03
C GLU A 269 -3.11 0.45 -17.36
N SER A 270 -1.94 0.06 -17.89
CA SER A 270 -1.85 -0.71 -19.13
C SER A 270 -2.41 -2.13 -19.00
N THR A 271 -2.40 -2.67 -17.78
CA THR A 271 -2.98 -3.98 -17.44
C THR A 271 -4.43 -3.89 -16.96
N ALA A 272 -5.01 -2.69 -16.89
CA ALA A 272 -6.38 -2.42 -16.40
C ALA A 272 -7.47 -2.76 -17.45
N VAL A 273 -7.43 -4.00 -17.96
CA VAL A 273 -8.20 -4.47 -19.14
C VAL A 273 -9.40 -5.36 -18.81
N ASN A 274 -9.65 -5.67 -17.54
CA ASN A 274 -10.86 -6.38 -17.12
C ASN A 274 -12.02 -5.40 -16.90
N TYR A 275 -12.93 -5.31 -17.87
CA TYR A 275 -14.11 -4.44 -17.80
C TYR A 275 -15.36 -5.11 -17.18
N GLY A 276 -15.25 -6.39 -16.80
CA GLY A 276 -16.36 -7.23 -16.34
C GLY A 276 -16.75 -8.34 -17.32
N GLN A 277 -17.75 -9.15 -16.93
CA GLN A 277 -18.20 -10.33 -17.68
C GLN A 277 -19.67 -10.63 -17.40
N GLY A 278 -20.44 -10.91 -18.47
CA GLY A 278 -21.89 -11.08 -18.37
C GLY A 278 -22.54 -9.77 -17.93
N ASP A 279 -23.40 -9.84 -16.92
CA ASP A 279 -24.10 -8.69 -16.34
C ASP A 279 -23.26 -7.95 -15.27
N LEU A 280 -22.04 -8.44 -14.97
CA LEU A 280 -21.07 -7.75 -14.11
C LEU A 280 -20.26 -6.73 -14.92
N VAL A 281 -20.22 -5.48 -14.44
CA VAL A 281 -19.43 -4.38 -15.00
C VAL A 281 -18.51 -3.79 -13.93
N VAL A 282 -17.24 -3.57 -14.29
CA VAL A 282 -16.25 -2.93 -13.41
C VAL A 282 -16.40 -1.39 -13.45
N THR A 283 -16.37 -0.74 -12.29
CA THR A 283 -16.39 0.74 -12.19
C THR A 283 -15.48 1.26 -11.09
N GLN A 284 -15.04 2.53 -11.22
CA GLN A 284 -14.19 3.24 -10.26
C GLN A 284 -12.89 2.49 -9.87
N SER A 285 -12.27 1.80 -10.81
CA SER A 285 -11.04 1.04 -10.58
C SER A 285 -9.84 1.95 -10.32
N ARG A 286 -9.06 1.67 -9.26
CA ARG A 286 -7.84 2.40 -8.90
C ARG A 286 -6.73 1.42 -8.50
N GLY A 287 -5.51 1.68 -8.93
CA GLY A 287 -4.32 0.90 -8.58
C GLY A 287 -3.46 1.61 -7.54
N TYR A 288 -2.95 0.86 -6.56
CA TYR A 288 -2.11 1.38 -5.47
C TYR A 288 -0.90 0.46 -5.25
N ALA A 289 0.31 1.03 -5.28
CA ALA A 289 1.57 0.33 -5.02
C ALA A 289 2.05 0.62 -3.59
N ARG A 290 2.56 -0.40 -2.91
CA ARG A 290 3.13 -0.32 -1.58
C ARG A 290 4.55 0.24 -1.68
N GLN A 291 4.90 1.20 -0.84
CA GLN A 291 6.19 1.88 -0.91
C GLN A 291 7.30 1.00 -0.34
N ASN A 292 8.20 0.51 -1.20
CA ASN A 292 9.43 -0.16 -0.74
C ASN A 292 10.46 0.91 -0.30
N ALA A 293 10.90 0.83 0.95
CA ALA A 293 11.94 1.71 1.49
C ALA A 293 13.36 1.29 1.09
N ILE A 294 13.56 0.03 0.66
CA ILE A 294 14.82 -0.44 0.05
C ILE A 294 14.89 0.05 -1.39
N VAL A 295 15.99 0.70 -1.74
CA VAL A 295 16.35 1.01 -3.12
C VAL A 295 17.09 -0.20 -3.70
N ASP A 296 16.65 -0.66 -4.88
CA ASP A 296 17.41 -1.60 -5.71
C ASP A 296 17.79 -2.92 -4.99
N GLY A 297 16.79 -3.54 -4.33
CA GLY A 297 16.99 -4.74 -3.53
C GLY A 297 17.12 -6.06 -4.29
N GLY A 298 16.86 -6.05 -5.60
CA GLY A 298 17.23 -7.12 -6.54
C GLY A 298 18.58 -6.88 -7.23
N PHE A 299 19.36 -5.93 -6.73
CA PHE A 299 20.75 -5.63 -7.14
C PHE A 299 20.99 -5.18 -8.61
N GLU A 300 19.95 -5.12 -9.45
CA GLU A 300 19.96 -4.76 -10.88
C GLU A 300 20.65 -3.42 -11.25
N GLY A 301 20.87 -2.52 -10.29
CA GLY A 301 21.72 -1.34 -10.50
C GLY A 301 23.22 -1.64 -10.68
N TYR A 302 23.65 -2.89 -10.47
CA TYR A 302 24.94 -3.41 -10.94
C TYR A 302 24.75 -4.15 -12.27
N THR A 303 25.60 -3.88 -13.26
CA THR A 303 25.59 -4.59 -14.55
C THR A 303 27.01 -4.74 -15.09
N CYS A 304 27.26 -5.79 -15.87
CA CYS A 304 28.57 -6.08 -16.45
C CYS A 304 28.99 -5.13 -17.59
N ASP A 305 30.30 -4.98 -17.75
CA ASP A 305 30.88 -4.37 -18.96
C ASP A 305 30.41 -5.10 -20.23
N SER A 306 30.11 -4.33 -21.28
CA SER A 306 29.43 -4.85 -22.48
C SER A 306 30.20 -6.00 -23.14
N GLY A 307 29.61 -7.19 -23.09
CA GLY A 307 30.14 -8.41 -23.70
C GLY A 307 30.76 -9.42 -22.73
N ALA A 308 30.62 -9.23 -21.41
CA ALA A 308 30.81 -10.30 -20.42
C ALA A 308 29.47 -11.00 -20.11
N ASP A 309 29.51 -12.33 -19.97
CA ASP A 309 28.34 -13.18 -19.66
C ASP A 309 28.09 -13.37 -18.14
N ALA A 310 29.00 -12.87 -17.31
CA ALA A 310 28.95 -12.86 -15.85
C ALA A 310 30.05 -11.94 -15.27
N CYS A 311 29.80 -11.29 -14.14
CA CYS A 311 30.80 -10.49 -13.40
C CYS A 311 30.42 -10.32 -11.92
N SER A 312 31.34 -9.77 -11.10
CA SER A 312 31.08 -9.46 -9.69
C SER A 312 31.90 -8.28 -9.15
N THR A 313 31.34 -7.64 -8.11
CA THR A 313 31.93 -6.52 -7.37
C THR A 313 31.76 -6.72 -5.86
N SER A 314 32.60 -6.11 -5.03
CA SER A 314 32.32 -6.01 -3.58
C SER A 314 31.22 -4.99 -3.29
N SER A 315 31.02 -3.97 -4.13
CA SER A 315 30.13 -2.84 -3.86
C SER A 315 29.78 -2.06 -5.13
N TYR A 316 28.66 -1.35 -5.12
CA TYR A 316 28.31 -0.35 -6.14
C TYR A 316 27.52 0.82 -5.51
N ALA A 317 26.70 1.53 -6.28
CA ALA A 317 26.01 2.74 -5.82
C ALA A 317 24.97 2.52 -4.71
N ASN A 318 24.27 1.37 -4.72
CA ASN A 318 23.13 1.12 -3.83
C ASN A 318 23.47 0.12 -2.69
N TRP A 319 24.43 -0.78 -2.89
CA TRP A 319 24.82 -1.80 -1.91
C TRP A 319 26.34 -1.94 -1.74
N VAL A 320 26.73 -2.34 -0.52
CA VAL A 320 28.11 -2.51 -0.08
C VAL A 320 28.25 -3.86 0.63
N GLY A 321 28.93 -4.80 -0.01
CA GLY A 321 29.55 -5.94 0.64
C GLY A 321 30.90 -5.55 1.25
N THR A 322 31.18 -6.07 2.44
CA THR A 322 32.41 -5.81 3.21
C THR A 322 33.04 -7.10 3.73
N SER A 323 34.39 -7.12 3.71
CA SER A 323 35.24 -8.17 4.29
C SER A 323 35.83 -7.70 5.63
N PRO A 324 36.00 -8.60 6.62
CA PRO A 324 36.82 -8.32 7.80
C PRO A 324 38.30 -8.09 7.45
N PRO A 325 39.13 -7.58 8.37
CA PRO A 325 40.56 -7.41 8.13
C PRO A 325 41.24 -8.72 7.70
N ASN A 326 41.91 -8.69 6.55
CA ASN A 326 42.54 -9.81 5.82
C ASN A 326 41.59 -10.76 5.07
N GLY A 327 40.26 -10.51 5.06
CA GLY A 327 39.31 -11.23 4.21
C GLY A 327 39.23 -10.66 2.78
N ASN A 328 38.68 -11.43 1.83
CA ASN A 328 38.62 -11.04 0.42
C ASN A 328 37.35 -11.53 -0.31
N PHE A 329 36.45 -10.60 -0.62
CA PHE A 329 35.16 -10.83 -1.29
C PHE A 329 34.21 -11.72 -0.49
N ASP A 330 34.16 -11.53 0.84
CA ASP A 330 33.33 -12.33 1.75
C ASP A 330 31.86 -11.88 1.78
N ALA A 331 31.59 -10.70 1.21
CA ALA A 331 30.28 -10.26 0.76
C ALA A 331 30.47 -9.54 -0.58
N SER A 332 29.65 -9.86 -1.57
CA SER A 332 29.77 -9.35 -2.94
C SER A 332 28.43 -9.36 -3.69
N ILE A 333 28.39 -8.68 -4.83
CA ILE A 333 27.26 -8.63 -5.76
C ILE A 333 27.72 -9.20 -7.09
N PHE A 334 26.91 -10.05 -7.70
CA PHE A 334 27.10 -10.64 -9.02
C PHE A 334 26.05 -10.10 -9.99
N ASP A 335 26.40 -9.96 -11.26
CA ASP A 335 25.48 -9.94 -12.40
C ASP A 335 25.72 -11.27 -13.15
N ASP A 336 24.80 -12.21 -12.93
CA ASP A 336 24.65 -13.48 -13.65
C ASP A 336 23.28 -14.09 -13.29
N ALA A 337 22.31 -13.97 -14.20
CA ALA A 337 20.95 -14.47 -14.05
C ALA A 337 20.80 -15.98 -13.75
N LYS A 338 21.89 -16.78 -13.87
CA LYS A 338 21.92 -18.19 -13.44
C LYS A 338 21.89 -18.35 -11.92
N PHE A 339 22.25 -17.31 -11.16
CA PHE A 339 22.36 -17.32 -9.71
C PHE A 339 21.35 -16.39 -9.01
N ALA A 340 20.52 -15.65 -9.75
CA ALA A 340 19.49 -14.76 -9.22
C ALA A 340 18.15 -15.49 -8.95
N HIS A 341 17.25 -14.82 -8.24
CA HIS A 341 15.84 -15.20 -8.08
C HIS A 341 14.98 -14.45 -9.11
N SER A 342 15.23 -13.15 -9.26
CA SER A 342 14.61 -12.31 -10.28
C SER A 342 15.68 -11.48 -11.03
N GLY A 343 15.32 -10.91 -12.19
CA GLY A 343 16.25 -10.09 -12.96
C GLY A 343 17.53 -10.81 -13.43
N HIS A 344 18.68 -10.25 -13.09
CA HIS A 344 20.02 -10.65 -13.52
C HIS A 344 21.05 -10.70 -12.39
N SER A 345 20.87 -9.89 -11.34
CA SER A 345 21.86 -9.67 -10.28
C SER A 345 21.46 -10.32 -8.96
N VAL A 346 22.46 -10.56 -8.11
CA VAL A 346 22.25 -11.23 -6.81
C VAL A 346 23.40 -10.90 -5.86
N ALA A 347 23.15 -10.89 -4.55
CA ALA A 347 24.22 -10.76 -3.56
C ALA A 347 24.67 -12.12 -3.00
N LEU A 348 25.98 -12.29 -2.82
CA LEU A 348 26.61 -13.45 -2.19
C LEU A 348 27.23 -13.07 -0.85
N LEU A 349 27.00 -13.91 0.17
CA LEU A 349 27.75 -13.95 1.42
C LEU A 349 28.57 -15.24 1.50
N GLY A 350 29.80 -15.13 1.99
CA GLY A 350 30.86 -16.13 1.88
C GLY A 350 31.91 -15.72 0.84
N SER A 351 33.17 -16.14 1.04
CA SER A 351 34.31 -15.71 0.19
C SER A 351 34.15 -16.18 -1.25
N ALA A 352 33.72 -15.28 -2.15
CA ALA A 352 33.47 -15.56 -3.57
C ALA A 352 34.70 -16.12 -4.34
N THR A 353 35.88 -16.00 -3.74
CA THR A 353 37.16 -16.47 -4.28
C THR A 353 37.73 -17.70 -3.57
N ASN A 354 37.07 -18.19 -2.50
CA ASN A 354 37.58 -19.19 -1.57
C ASN A 354 39.02 -18.85 -1.06
N ALA A 355 39.30 -17.55 -0.88
CA ALA A 355 40.62 -17.08 -0.46
C ALA A 355 40.88 -17.31 1.03
N ASP A 356 39.83 -17.26 1.84
CA ASP A 356 39.86 -17.40 3.29
C ASP A 356 38.50 -17.88 3.82
N THR A 357 38.39 -18.01 5.15
CA THR A 357 37.20 -18.50 5.86
C THR A 357 36.71 -17.45 6.86
N LEU A 358 36.38 -16.25 6.39
CA LEU A 358 35.80 -15.17 7.19
C LEU A 358 34.35 -14.87 6.76
N SER A 359 33.55 -14.34 7.69
CA SER A 359 32.19 -13.88 7.44
C SER A 359 32.19 -12.46 6.87
N GLY A 360 31.58 -12.26 5.70
CA GLY A 360 31.32 -10.93 5.17
C GLY A 360 30.04 -10.30 5.71
N THR A 361 29.83 -9.03 5.37
CA THR A 361 28.60 -8.29 5.69
C THR A 361 28.14 -7.48 4.49
N LEU A 362 26.89 -7.67 4.10
CA LEU A 362 26.18 -6.93 3.05
C LEU A 362 25.26 -5.88 3.69
N ALA A 363 25.26 -4.66 3.14
CA ALA A 363 24.45 -3.55 3.62
C ALA A 363 24.02 -2.62 2.47
N PRO A 364 22.87 -1.94 2.55
CA PRO A 364 22.57 -0.78 1.71
C PRO A 364 23.65 0.31 1.90
N ALA A 365 24.02 1.01 0.83
CA ALA A 365 25.09 2.02 0.83
C ALA A 365 24.77 3.27 1.67
N PHE A 366 23.49 3.47 2.00
CA PHE A 366 23.00 4.60 2.80
C PHE A 366 21.91 4.12 3.78
N PRO A 367 21.73 4.78 4.94
CA PRO A 367 20.63 4.47 5.85
C PRO A 367 19.26 4.56 5.18
N ILE A 368 18.38 3.61 5.50
CA ILE A 368 17.08 3.40 4.88
C ILE A 368 16.10 4.46 5.38
N LYS A 369 15.46 5.19 4.47
CA LYS A 369 14.49 6.24 4.84
C LYS A 369 13.18 5.62 5.31
N THR A 370 12.90 5.80 6.59
CA THR A 370 11.83 5.15 7.35
C THR A 370 11.16 6.15 8.28
N GLU A 371 9.92 5.86 8.69
CA GLU A 371 9.16 6.67 9.65
C GLU A 371 9.32 6.11 11.07
N ALA A 372 9.81 6.93 12.00
CA ALA A 372 10.12 6.50 13.36
C ALA A 372 8.87 6.04 14.13
N GLY A 373 8.89 4.80 14.61
CA GLY A 373 7.77 4.14 15.30
C GLY A 373 6.84 3.34 14.39
N VAL A 374 6.96 3.45 13.07
CA VAL A 374 6.23 2.58 12.12
C VAL A 374 6.86 1.19 12.10
N SER A 375 6.00 0.17 11.97
CA SER A 375 6.46 -1.22 11.78
C SER A 375 6.57 -1.54 10.30
N TYR A 376 7.63 -2.24 9.92
CA TYR A 376 7.89 -2.65 8.55
C TYR A 376 8.09 -4.16 8.46
N THR A 377 7.58 -4.77 7.40
CA THR A 377 7.96 -6.12 6.99
C THR A 377 9.25 -6.03 6.18
N LEU A 378 10.33 -6.59 6.72
CA LEU A 378 11.54 -6.89 5.97
C LEU A 378 11.35 -8.27 5.32
N GLN A 379 11.52 -8.34 4.00
CA GLN A 379 11.54 -9.60 3.27
C GLN A 379 12.71 -9.67 2.28
N PHE A 380 13.08 -10.88 1.91
CA PHE A 380 14.04 -11.21 0.86
C PHE A 380 13.90 -12.69 0.52
N PHE A 381 14.47 -13.11 -0.61
CA PHE A 381 14.67 -14.52 -0.93
C PHE A 381 16.12 -14.91 -0.64
N TYR A 382 16.35 -16.15 -0.19
CA TYR A 382 17.69 -16.69 0.00
C TYR A 382 17.84 -18.12 -0.58
N SER A 383 19.08 -18.47 -0.91
CA SER A 383 19.49 -19.80 -1.40
C SER A 383 20.90 -20.09 -0.90
N THR A 384 21.30 -21.35 -0.73
CA THR A 384 22.66 -21.71 -0.24
C THR A 384 23.39 -22.66 -1.19
N SER A 385 22.79 -23.01 -2.32
CA SER A 385 23.41 -23.87 -3.34
C SER A 385 24.42 -23.10 -4.21
N PHE A 386 25.59 -22.75 -3.65
CA PHE A 386 26.72 -22.25 -4.42
C PHE A 386 27.51 -23.40 -5.07
N THR A 387 27.80 -24.45 -4.29
CA THR A 387 28.46 -25.68 -4.75
C THR A 387 27.46 -26.78 -5.10
N ASP A 388 27.93 -27.82 -5.82
CA ASP A 388 27.18 -29.07 -6.00
C ASP A 388 27.36 -30.04 -4.80
N GLU A 389 27.98 -29.58 -3.69
CA GLU A 389 28.40 -30.41 -2.55
C GLU A 389 27.69 -29.98 -1.25
N GLU A 390 26.53 -30.60 -0.99
CA GLU A 390 25.65 -30.40 0.19
C GLU A 390 26.41 -30.31 1.55
N ALA A 391 27.56 -30.96 1.67
CA ALA A 391 28.38 -30.99 2.87
C ALA A 391 29.08 -29.66 3.20
N ASP A 392 29.41 -28.84 2.20
CA ASP A 392 30.07 -27.53 2.41
C ASP A 392 29.04 -26.48 2.87
N GLU A 393 27.85 -26.50 2.29
CA GLU A 393 26.73 -25.59 2.61
C GLU A 393 25.98 -25.99 3.90
N ALA A 394 26.28 -27.16 4.48
CA ALA A 394 25.58 -27.69 5.66
C ALA A 394 25.70 -26.81 6.92
N SER A 395 26.67 -25.90 6.98
CA SER A 395 26.84 -24.90 8.03
C SER A 395 26.45 -23.47 7.61
N ALA A 396 25.69 -23.31 6.53
CA ALA A 396 25.24 -22.01 6.07
C ALA A 396 24.37 -21.30 7.12
N SER A 397 24.60 -20.00 7.31
CA SER A 397 23.87 -19.17 8.28
C SER A 397 23.77 -17.72 7.83
N LEU A 398 22.68 -17.05 8.17
CA LEU A 398 22.43 -15.65 7.88
C LEU A 398 21.89 -14.94 9.13
N GLU A 399 22.69 -14.06 9.74
CA GLU A 399 22.25 -13.13 10.80
C GLU A 399 21.72 -11.84 10.16
N ILE A 400 20.54 -11.41 10.61
CA ILE A 400 19.89 -10.17 10.19
C ILE A 400 20.06 -9.15 11.32
N VAL A 401 20.70 -8.01 11.04
CA VAL A 401 21.01 -7.00 12.05
C VAL A 401 20.33 -5.67 11.72
N TRP A 402 19.53 -5.15 12.65
CA TRP A 402 18.80 -3.88 12.55
C TRP A 402 19.32 -2.89 13.58
N ASN A 403 19.82 -1.73 13.12
CA ASN A 403 20.45 -0.70 13.95
C ASN A 403 21.56 -1.24 14.88
N GLY A 404 22.32 -2.23 14.43
CA GLY A 404 23.38 -2.88 15.21
C GLY A 404 22.90 -3.93 16.24
N ASN A 405 21.62 -4.31 16.23
CA ASN A 405 21.07 -5.37 17.07
C ASN A 405 20.62 -6.54 16.19
N PRO A 406 21.01 -7.80 16.48
CA PRO A 406 20.45 -8.96 15.80
C PRO A 406 18.93 -9.04 15.98
N VAL A 407 18.22 -9.28 14.87
CA VAL A 407 16.76 -9.48 14.82
C VAL A 407 16.45 -10.97 14.77
N ASP A 408 17.15 -11.72 13.92
CA ASP A 408 17.05 -13.18 13.81
C ASP A 408 18.36 -13.77 13.23
N THR A 409 18.49 -15.10 13.26
CA THR A 409 19.59 -15.83 12.63
C THR A 409 19.07 -17.11 11.98
N ILE A 410 18.96 -17.07 10.65
CA ILE A 410 18.55 -18.22 9.84
C ILE A 410 19.72 -19.21 9.77
N THR A 411 19.43 -20.50 9.98
CA THR A 411 20.41 -21.60 9.83
C THR A 411 19.82 -22.66 8.87
N PRO A 412 19.73 -22.35 7.57
CA PRO A 412 18.93 -23.13 6.63
C PRO A 412 19.59 -24.44 6.17
N GLY A 413 20.89 -24.61 6.38
CA GLY A 413 21.68 -25.68 5.75
C GLY A 413 21.66 -25.55 4.21
N TYR A 414 21.72 -26.69 3.51
CA TYR A 414 21.66 -26.72 2.04
C TYR A 414 20.23 -26.49 1.52
N GLN A 415 20.09 -25.50 0.63
CA GLN A 415 18.86 -25.14 -0.07
C GLN A 415 19.17 -25.01 -1.57
N SER A 416 18.68 -25.97 -2.36
CA SER A 416 18.82 -26.03 -3.83
C SER A 416 17.71 -25.30 -4.60
N GLN A 417 16.93 -24.50 -3.89
CA GLN A 417 15.81 -23.69 -4.37
C GLN A 417 15.82 -22.38 -3.57
N TRP A 418 15.26 -21.32 -4.15
CA TRP A 418 15.03 -20.08 -3.43
C TRP A 418 13.94 -20.26 -2.37
N VAL A 419 14.16 -19.64 -1.21
CA VAL A 419 13.23 -19.66 -0.07
C VAL A 419 12.97 -18.21 0.35
N GLY A 420 11.71 -17.78 0.28
CA GLY A 420 11.29 -16.49 0.81
C GLY A 420 11.38 -16.46 2.35
N TYR A 421 11.93 -15.39 2.90
CA TYR A 421 11.96 -15.11 4.33
C TYR A 421 11.32 -13.75 4.64
N GLN A 422 10.64 -13.66 5.79
CA GLN A 422 10.03 -12.43 6.28
C GLN A 422 10.23 -12.25 7.78
N THR A 423 10.45 -11.02 8.22
CA THR A 423 10.45 -10.63 9.64
C THR A 423 9.93 -9.20 9.82
N THR A 424 9.52 -8.84 11.04
CA THR A 424 8.98 -7.50 11.33
C THR A 424 9.98 -6.69 12.15
N VAL A 425 10.32 -5.50 11.67
CA VAL A 425 11.18 -4.54 12.38
C VAL A 425 10.42 -3.26 12.70
N VAL A 426 10.78 -2.59 13.80
CA VAL A 426 10.25 -1.25 14.14
C VAL A 426 11.31 -0.22 13.80
N ALA A 427 10.92 0.78 13.02
CA ALA A 427 11.81 1.83 12.55
C ALA A 427 12.12 2.87 13.62
N GLN A 428 13.34 3.41 13.57
CA GLN A 428 13.82 4.55 14.37
C GLN A 428 14.01 5.81 13.50
N GLY A 429 13.98 5.65 12.17
CA GLY A 429 14.06 6.73 11.20
C GLY A 429 15.49 6.96 10.70
N ASN A 430 15.75 6.63 9.43
CA ASN A 430 17.11 6.49 8.85
C ASN A 430 17.82 5.26 9.43
N ASP A 431 17.14 4.12 9.36
CA ASP A 431 17.58 2.85 9.96
C ASP A 431 18.72 2.18 9.17
N ILE A 432 19.45 1.27 9.82
CA ILE A 432 20.56 0.53 9.23
C ILE A 432 20.25 -0.97 9.24
N LEU A 433 20.30 -1.60 8.07
CA LEU A 433 20.17 -3.04 7.86
C LEU A 433 21.52 -3.64 7.46
N HIS A 434 21.94 -4.72 8.13
CA HIS A 434 23.02 -5.57 7.66
C HIS A 434 22.56 -7.03 7.56
N PHE A 435 23.14 -7.75 6.59
CA PHE A 435 23.10 -9.19 6.45
C PHE A 435 24.50 -9.75 6.66
N VAL A 436 24.69 -10.65 7.64
CA VAL A 436 25.99 -11.24 7.99
C VAL A 436 25.96 -12.74 7.74
N GLY A 437 26.86 -13.23 6.89
CA GLY A 437 26.87 -14.63 6.46
C GLY A 437 27.76 -15.55 7.28
N SER A 438 27.57 -16.85 7.10
CA SER A 438 28.56 -17.87 7.43
C SER A 438 29.89 -17.62 6.70
N PRO A 439 31.03 -18.05 7.27
CA PRO A 439 32.28 -18.11 6.53
C PRO A 439 32.26 -19.20 5.45
N ALA A 440 33.05 -19.01 4.39
CA ALA A 440 33.31 -20.06 3.41
C ALA A 440 33.86 -21.35 4.12
N PRO A 441 33.50 -22.55 3.65
CA PRO A 441 32.87 -22.87 2.37
C PRO A 441 31.34 -22.84 2.36
N ALA A 442 30.67 -22.32 3.40
CA ALA A 442 29.21 -22.26 3.45
C ALA A 442 28.67 -20.90 3.00
N PHE A 443 27.92 -20.90 1.90
CA PHE A 443 27.49 -19.68 1.20
C PHE A 443 26.01 -19.34 1.42
N VAL A 444 25.65 -18.06 1.25
CA VAL A 444 24.26 -17.61 1.19
C VAL A 444 24.09 -16.58 0.06
N TRP A 445 23.28 -16.91 -0.93
CA TRP A 445 22.72 -15.97 -1.90
C TRP A 445 21.53 -15.22 -1.29
N ILE A 446 21.37 -13.94 -1.60
CA ILE A 446 20.24 -13.09 -1.19
C ILE A 446 19.74 -12.29 -2.39
N ASP A 447 18.42 -12.21 -2.57
CA ASP A 447 17.76 -11.46 -3.64
C ASP A 447 16.41 -10.84 -3.21
N ASP A 448 15.84 -9.96 -4.05
CA ASP A 448 14.54 -9.28 -3.92
C ASP A 448 14.28 -8.61 -2.56
N VAL A 449 15.32 -8.00 -1.97
CA VAL A 449 15.24 -7.39 -0.64
C VAL A 449 14.26 -6.21 -0.63
N SER A 450 13.26 -6.26 0.24
CA SER A 450 12.25 -5.20 0.35
C SER A 450 11.85 -4.93 1.80
N LEU A 451 11.61 -3.66 2.11
CA LEU A 451 11.19 -3.18 3.43
C LEU A 451 9.89 -2.40 3.25
N LEU A 452 8.78 -3.03 3.59
CA LEU A 452 7.43 -2.57 3.27
C LEU A 452 6.71 -2.09 4.54
N PRO A 453 6.15 -0.88 4.59
CA PRO A 453 5.44 -0.37 5.77
C PRO A 453 4.17 -1.18 6.02
N LEU A 454 3.84 -1.37 7.30
CA LEU A 454 2.55 -1.90 7.74
C LEU A 454 1.65 -0.71 8.13
N SER A 455 0.44 -0.66 7.58
CA SER A 455 -0.62 0.24 8.03
C SER A 455 -1.08 -0.10 9.46
N THR A 456 -1.58 0.91 10.19
CA THR A 456 -1.77 0.89 11.66
C THR A 456 -3.15 1.38 12.11
#